data_AF-A0A182IM30-F1
#
_entry.id   AF-A0A182IM30-F1
#
_cell.length_a   1.000
_cell.length_b   1.000
_cell.length_c   1.000
_cell.angle_alpha   90.00
_cell.angle_beta   90.00
_cell.angle_gamma   90.00
#
_symmetry.space_group_name_H-M   'P 1'
#
loop_
_entity.id
_entity.type
_entity.pdbx_description
1 polymer ?
#
loop_
_entity_poly.entity_id
_entity_poly.type
_entity_poly.pdbx_seq_one_letter_code
_entity_poly.pdbx_strand_id
1 'polypeptide(L)'
;MRLTVVAIALGLVALTSAASYPTSQPVTGVKYADKEFLYKQKFFFEVLRNIHLPLQFEEYLPYTKSYVTDESKYTNFQEVVEFFNYYKVGILGKGELFSIYNKEYMKQTPIYK
;
A
#
# COMPACT_ATOMS: atom_id res chain seq x y z
N MET A 1 -37.71 13.12 38.71
CA MET A 1 -37.81 11.68 38.36
C MET A 1 -37.53 11.38 36.88
N ARG A 2 -38.15 12.05 35.90
CA ARG A 2 -37.91 11.72 34.47
C ARG A 2 -36.47 12.02 34.01
N LEU A 3 -35.91 13.16 34.40
CA LEU A 3 -34.54 13.57 34.02
C LEU A 3 -33.44 12.71 34.68
N THR A 4 -33.66 12.27 35.91
CA THR A 4 -32.74 11.38 36.63
C THR A 4 -32.68 9.99 36.00
N VAL A 5 -33.83 9.47 35.51
CA VAL A 5 -33.87 8.18 34.80
C VAL A 5 -33.15 8.26 33.46
N VAL A 6 -33.29 9.37 32.73
CA VAL A 6 -32.57 9.59 31.46
C VAL A 6 -31.05 9.71 31.67
N ALA A 7 -30.62 10.41 32.72
CA ALA A 7 -29.20 10.52 33.04
C ALA A 7 -28.57 9.17 33.41
N ILE A 8 -29.29 8.33 34.16
CA ILE A 8 -28.85 6.97 34.52
C ILE A 8 -28.81 6.07 33.28
N ALA A 9 -29.79 6.16 32.39
CA ALA A 9 -29.82 5.39 31.14
C ALA A 9 -28.67 5.77 30.20
N LEU A 10 -28.37 7.06 30.05
CA LEU A 10 -27.24 7.53 29.22
C LEU A 10 -25.88 7.13 29.82
N GLY A 11 -25.75 7.17 31.15
CA GLY A 11 -24.56 6.67 31.84
C GLY A 11 -24.34 5.17 31.61
N LEU A 12 -25.40 4.36 31.66
CA LEU A 12 -25.32 2.92 31.41
C LEU A 12 -24.92 2.60 29.96
N VAL A 13 -25.45 3.32 28.98
CA VAL A 13 -25.07 3.14 27.56
C VAL A 13 -23.59 3.46 27.34
N ALA A 14 -23.09 4.56 27.93
CA ALA A 14 -21.67 4.92 27.84
C ALA A 14 -20.73 3.89 28.49
N LEU A 15 -21.12 3.31 29.63
CA LEU A 15 -20.36 2.23 30.27
C LEU A 15 -20.34 0.94 29.43
N THR A 16 -21.44 0.60 28.75
CA THR A 16 -21.49 -0.61 27.90
C THR A 16 -20.69 -0.49 26.60
N SER A 17 -20.54 0.71 26.03
CA SER A 17 -19.75 0.92 24.81
C SER A 17 -18.23 0.82 25.01
N ALA A 18 -17.73 1.00 26.24
CA ALA A 18 -16.33 0.76 26.58
C ALA A 18 -16.05 -0.73 26.93
N ALA A 19 -17.09 -1.48 27.31
CA ALA A 19 -17.00 -2.90 27.66
C ALA A 19 -17.15 -3.84 26.46
N SER A 20 -17.56 -3.34 25.29
CA SER A 20 -17.63 -4.11 24.03
C SER A 20 -16.29 -4.21 23.29
N TYR A 21 -15.17 -4.16 24.00
CA TYR A 21 -13.93 -4.75 23.52
C TYR A 21 -13.80 -6.11 24.20
N PRO A 22 -13.88 -7.24 23.47
CA PRO A 22 -13.66 -8.54 24.09
C PRO A 22 -12.21 -8.63 24.55
N THR A 23 -11.97 -8.33 25.83
CA THR A 23 -10.63 -8.35 26.45
C THR A 23 -10.10 -9.78 26.67
N SER A 24 -10.85 -10.81 26.25
CA SER A 24 -10.59 -12.21 26.58
C SER A 24 -10.54 -13.15 25.37
N GLN A 25 -10.41 -12.64 24.15
CA GLN A 25 -9.83 -13.46 23.08
C GLN A 25 -8.32 -13.25 23.14
N PRO A 26 -7.51 -14.23 23.57
CA PRO A 26 -6.09 -14.16 23.25
C PRO A 26 -6.06 -14.08 21.73
N VAL A 27 -5.64 -12.93 21.21
CA VAL A 27 -5.29 -12.80 19.80
C VAL A 27 -4.06 -13.65 19.57
N THR A 28 -4.24 -14.97 19.53
CA THR A 28 -3.26 -15.94 19.07
C THR A 28 -3.04 -15.63 17.59
N GLY A 29 -2.15 -14.68 17.31
CA GLY A 29 -1.88 -14.21 15.96
C GLY A 29 -1.60 -12.72 15.79
N VAL A 30 -1.68 -11.88 16.83
CA VAL A 30 -1.21 -10.48 16.68
C VAL A 30 0.31 -10.47 16.62
N LYS A 31 0.82 -10.35 15.39
CA LYS A 31 2.24 -10.10 15.12
C LYS A 31 2.50 -8.62 15.36
N TYR A 32 3.28 -8.33 16.40
CA TYR A 32 3.83 -7.00 16.59
C TYR A 32 4.96 -6.78 15.59
N ALA A 33 4.91 -5.66 14.88
CA ALA A 33 5.96 -5.23 13.97
C ALA A 33 6.59 -3.95 14.50
N ASP A 34 7.87 -3.74 14.19
CA ASP A 34 8.54 -2.50 14.54
C ASP A 34 7.95 -1.32 13.76
N LYS A 35 8.23 -0.11 14.26
CA LYS A 35 7.73 1.14 13.66
C LYS A 35 8.22 1.32 12.22
N GLU A 36 9.44 0.90 11.90
CA GLU A 36 10.03 1.07 10.57
C GLU A 36 9.31 0.19 9.52
N PHE A 37 9.03 -1.06 9.89
CA PHE A 37 8.25 -2.00 9.11
C PHE A 37 6.84 -1.45 8.87
N LEU A 38 6.18 -0.94 9.89
CA LEU A 38 4.83 -0.37 9.77
C LEU A 38 4.79 0.82 8.80
N TYR A 39 5.81 1.68 8.79
CA TYR A 39 5.89 2.76 7.80
C TYR A 39 6.06 2.25 6.37
N LYS A 40 6.94 1.27 6.14
CA LYS A 40 7.12 0.65 4.82
C LYS A 40 5.81 -0.01 4.36
N GLN A 41 5.13 -0.71 5.26
CA GLN A 41 3.86 -1.36 4.96
C GLN A 41 2.77 -0.33 4.61
N LYS A 42 2.69 0.77 5.36
CA LYS A 42 1.76 1.88 5.09
C LYS A 42 2.02 2.47 3.70
N PHE A 43 3.28 2.75 3.35
CA PHE A 43 3.65 3.26 2.03
C PHE A 43 3.11 2.38 0.90
N PHE A 44 3.33 1.06 0.96
CA PHE A 44 2.82 0.15 -0.07
C PHE A 44 1.30 0.15 -0.16
N PHE A 45 0.59 0.16 0.96
CA PHE A 45 -0.87 0.22 0.94
C PHE A 45 -1.39 1.53 0.35
N GLU A 46 -0.71 2.64 0.59
CA GLU A 46 -1.10 3.95 0.05
C GLU A 46 -0.82 4.07 -1.46
N VAL A 47 0.30 3.53 -1.94
CA VAL A 47 0.64 3.49 -3.37
C VAL A 47 -0.29 2.54 -4.14
N LEU A 48 -0.64 1.40 -3.55
CA LEU A 48 -1.55 0.42 -4.16
C LEU A 48 -3.03 0.74 -3.92
N ARG A 49 -3.34 1.83 -3.21
CA ARG A 49 -4.71 2.27 -2.99
C ARG A 49 -5.27 2.84 -4.28
N ASN A 50 -6.41 2.31 -4.72
CA ASN A 50 -7.11 2.76 -5.93
C ASN A 50 -6.20 2.77 -7.17
N ILE A 51 -5.56 1.64 -7.50
CA ILE A 51 -4.61 1.49 -8.61
C ILE A 51 -5.07 2.01 -9.99
N HIS A 52 -6.38 2.20 -10.19
CA HIS A 52 -6.97 2.73 -11.43
C HIS A 52 -7.01 4.27 -11.46
N LEU A 53 -6.73 4.95 -10.34
CA LEU A 53 -6.65 6.40 -10.21
C LEU A 53 -5.20 6.87 -10.02
N PRO A 54 -4.88 8.13 -10.34
CA PRO A 54 -3.60 8.72 -9.99
C PRO A 54 -3.33 8.68 -8.47
N LEU A 55 -2.05 8.62 -8.11
CA LEU A 55 -1.61 8.66 -6.72
C LEU A 55 -2.13 9.93 -6.02
N GLN A 56 -2.86 9.75 -4.92
CA GLN A 56 -3.53 10.83 -4.20
C GLN A 56 -2.66 11.46 -3.09
N PHE A 57 -1.55 10.82 -2.73
CA PHE A 57 -0.70 11.23 -1.62
C PHE A 57 0.41 12.14 -2.12
N GLU A 58 0.29 13.45 -1.85
CA GLU A 58 1.25 14.46 -2.28
C GLU A 58 2.67 14.22 -1.76
N GLU A 59 2.80 13.64 -0.56
CA GLU A 59 4.07 13.22 0.05
C GLU A 59 4.93 12.37 -0.89
N TYR A 60 4.29 11.57 -1.75
CA TYR A 60 4.98 10.62 -2.61
C TYR A 60 5.23 11.14 -4.03
N LEU A 61 4.56 12.23 -4.45
CA LEU A 61 4.73 12.82 -5.78
C LEU A 61 6.17 13.25 -6.10
N PRO A 62 7.00 13.74 -5.15
CA PRO A 62 8.40 14.02 -5.43
C PRO A 62 9.17 12.78 -5.92
N TYR A 63 8.85 11.60 -5.40
CA TYR A 63 9.51 10.34 -5.77
C TYR A 63 9.12 9.83 -7.15
N THR A 64 8.05 10.36 -7.77
CA THR A 64 7.61 9.94 -9.11
C THR A 64 8.24 10.75 -10.24
N LYS A 65 8.98 11.82 -9.93
CA LYS A 65 9.46 12.77 -10.94
C LYS A 65 10.73 12.32 -11.66
N SER A 66 11.58 11.56 -10.98
CA SER A 66 12.87 11.13 -11.52
C SER A 66 13.18 9.72 -11.10
N TYR A 67 13.87 9.02 -11.99
CA TYR A 67 14.39 7.69 -11.71
C TYR A 67 15.73 7.78 -10.97
N VAL A 68 16.01 6.78 -10.13
CA VAL A 68 17.31 6.65 -9.48
C VAL A 68 18.29 6.05 -10.50
N THR A 69 19.29 6.81 -10.92
CA THR A 69 20.31 6.36 -11.89
C THR A 69 21.64 5.99 -11.23
N ASP A 70 21.71 6.03 -9.91
CA ASP A 70 22.89 5.69 -9.13
C ASP A 70 23.09 4.17 -9.10
N GLU A 71 24.15 3.69 -9.75
CA GLU A 71 24.52 2.27 -9.83
C GLU A 71 24.70 1.62 -8.45
N SER A 72 25.17 2.36 -7.44
CA SER A 72 25.38 1.83 -6.09
C SER A 72 24.09 1.41 -5.38
N LYS A 73 22.94 1.80 -5.91
CA LYS A 73 21.62 1.47 -5.38
C LYS A 73 21.05 0.16 -5.93
N TYR A 74 21.74 -0.46 -6.88
CA TYR A 74 21.25 -1.65 -7.57
C TYR A 74 22.21 -2.81 -7.42
N THR A 75 21.67 -4.01 -7.21
CA THR A 75 22.46 -5.25 -7.24
C THR A 75 22.90 -5.60 -8.65
N ASN A 76 22.04 -5.35 -9.65
CA ASN A 76 22.35 -5.52 -11.06
C ASN A 76 21.93 -4.27 -11.85
N PHE A 77 22.88 -3.38 -12.10
CA PHE A 77 22.60 -2.14 -12.82
C PHE A 77 22.43 -2.36 -14.34
N GLN A 78 22.95 -3.45 -14.89
CA GLN A 78 22.81 -3.75 -16.31
C GLN A 78 21.33 -3.95 -16.70
N GLU A 79 20.57 -4.65 -15.86
CA GLU A 79 19.12 -4.83 -16.05
C GLU A 79 18.36 -3.50 -15.98
N VAL A 80 18.81 -2.57 -15.14
CA VAL A 80 18.23 -1.23 -15.03
C VAL A 80 18.44 -0.43 -16.32
N VAL A 81 19.64 -0.50 -16.90
CA VAL A 81 19.93 0.12 -18.20
C VAL A 81 19.07 -0.48 -19.32
N GLU A 82 18.92 -1.80 -19.34
CA GLU A 82 18.06 -2.49 -20.31
C GLU A 82 16.59 -2.05 -20.18
N PHE A 83 16.07 -2.01 -18.95
CA PHE A 83 14.73 -1.49 -18.67
C PHE A 83 14.55 -0.06 -19.19
N PHE A 84 15.50 0.85 -18.92
CA PHE A 84 15.40 2.23 -19.40
C PHE A 84 15.47 2.36 -20.91
N ASN A 85 16.26 1.52 -21.58
CA ASN A 85 16.28 1.48 -23.03
C ASN A 85 14.93 1.03 -23.59
N TYR A 86 14.31 0.01 -22.97
CA TYR A 86 12.97 -0.44 -23.35
C TYR A 86 11.91 0.64 -23.06
N TYR A 87 11.95 1.27 -21.89
CA TYR A 87 11.03 2.34 -21.49
C TYR A 87 11.04 3.53 -22.45
N LYS A 88 12.22 3.91 -22.97
CA LYS A 88 12.36 5.00 -23.96
C LYS A 88 11.71 4.68 -25.30
N VAL A 89 11.69 3.41 -25.71
CA VAL A 89 11.06 2.96 -26.96
C VAL A 89 9.54 2.91 -26.81
N GLY A 90 9.06 2.57 -25.61
CA GLY A 90 7.64 2.59 -25.25
C GLY A 90 7.22 1.30 -24.55
N ILE A 91 6.38 1.43 -23.53
CA ILE A 91 5.74 0.33 -22.82
C ILE A 91 4.23 0.41 -23.00
N LEU A 92 3.51 -0.62 -22.54
CA LEU A 92 2.05 -0.64 -22.53
C LEU A 92 1.47 0.66 -21.96
N GLY A 93 0.53 1.26 -22.67
CA GLY A 93 -0.12 2.50 -22.28
C GLY A 93 -0.96 2.34 -21.01
N LYS A 94 -1.14 3.44 -20.28
CA LYS A 94 -2.03 3.46 -19.11
C LYS A 94 -3.47 3.19 -19.56
N GLY A 95 -4.12 2.23 -18.92
CA GLY A 95 -5.51 1.84 -19.22
C GLY A 95 -5.66 0.75 -20.27
N GLU A 96 -4.56 0.32 -20.91
CA GLU A 96 -4.59 -0.82 -21.83
C GLU A 96 -4.60 -2.16 -21.07
N LEU A 97 -5.17 -3.19 -21.69
CA LEU A 97 -5.25 -4.52 -21.08
C LEU A 97 -3.89 -5.21 -21.13
N PHE A 98 -3.31 -5.44 -19.96
CA PHE A 98 -2.13 -6.29 -19.83
C PHE A 98 -2.51 -7.78 -19.84
N SER A 99 -1.72 -8.58 -20.56
CA SER A 99 -1.79 -10.03 -20.54
C SER A 99 -0.41 -10.64 -20.73
N ILE A 100 -0.01 -11.51 -19.80
CA ILE A 100 1.28 -12.21 -19.86
C ILE A 100 1.38 -13.15 -21.07
N TYR A 101 0.25 -13.52 -21.68
CA TYR A 101 0.21 -14.36 -22.88
C TYR A 101 0.53 -13.59 -24.17
N ASN A 102 0.54 -12.26 -24.12
CA ASN A 102 1.05 -11.45 -25.21
C ASN A 102 2.59 -11.42 -25.13
N LYS A 103 3.26 -11.84 -26.20
CA LYS A 103 4.73 -11.91 -26.27
C LYS A 103 5.41 -10.56 -26.01
N GLU A 104 4.81 -9.46 -26.45
CA GLU A 104 5.39 -8.13 -26.24
C GLU A 104 5.25 -7.68 -24.79
N TYR A 105 4.12 -7.97 -24.14
CA TYR A 105 3.91 -7.62 -22.73
C TYR A 105 4.72 -8.52 -21.78
N MET A 106 4.95 -9.78 -22.17
CA MET A 106 5.82 -10.68 -21.42
C MET A 106 7.28 -10.18 -21.40
N LYS A 107 7.78 -9.62 -22.50
CA LYS A 107 9.13 -9.01 -22.53
C LYS A 107 9.24 -7.81 -21.59
N GLN A 108 8.14 -7.07 -21.37
CA GLN A 108 8.07 -5.95 -20.43
C GLN A 108 8.05 -6.38 -18.97
N THR A 109 7.64 -7.62 -18.70
CA THR A 109 7.49 -8.14 -17.34
C THR A 109 8.19 -9.50 -17.24
N PRO A 110 9.54 -9.51 -17.30
CA PRO A 110 10.28 -10.76 -17.19
C PRO A 110 10.00 -11.40 -15.84
N ILE A 111 9.32 -12.54 -15.86
CA ILE A 111 9.19 -13.42 -14.70
C ILE A 111 10.50 -14.18 -14.62
N TYR A 112 11.47 -13.66 -13.88
CA TYR A 112 12.67 -14.42 -13.56
C TYR A 112 12.26 -15.71 -12.82
N LYS A 113 12.83 -16.83 -13.28
CA LYS A 113 12.80 -18.11 -12.59
C LYS A 113 13.89 -18.17 -11.54
#